data_AF-A0A017H944-F1
#
_entry.id   AF-A0A017H944-F1
#
_cell.length_a   1.000
_cell.length_b   1.000
_cell.length_c   1.000
_cell.angle_alpha   90.00
_cell.angle_beta   90.00
_cell.angle_gamma   90.00
#
_symmetry.space_group_name_H-M   'P 1'
#
loop_
_entity.id
_entity.type
_entity.pdbx_description
1 polymer ?
#
loop_
_entity_poly.entity_id
_entity_poly.type
_entity_poly.pdbx_seq_one_letter_code
_entity_poly.pdbx_strand_id
1 'polypeptide(L)'
;MESKIVFNQKDLILKVNENYNRSCLNLDKWERFLDILCGDRVYQKEAIKSAVVYLASGMYNSLADIVEENYRNNSELMKKYLKLDDYKKSLQIKDKLFANIDLATGERVIIVMGAVNVMKPRVSGTLNKYILCIA
;
A
#
# COMPACT_ATOMS: atom_id res chain seq x y z
N MET A 1 18.15 -28.59 -20.74
CA MET A 1 16.90 -28.44 -19.96
C MET A 1 17.02 -27.12 -19.21
N GLU A 2 16.36 -26.06 -19.68
CA GLU A 2 16.26 -24.82 -18.91
C GLU A 2 15.40 -25.09 -17.67
N SER A 3 15.96 -24.89 -16.48
CA SER A 3 15.22 -24.98 -15.24
C SER A 3 14.17 -23.87 -15.21
N LYS A 4 12.88 -24.24 -15.31
CA LYS A 4 11.77 -23.30 -15.19
C LYS A 4 11.72 -22.80 -13.75
N ILE A 5 12.21 -21.59 -13.49
CA ILE A 5 12.07 -20.95 -12.18
C ILE A 5 10.60 -20.53 -12.02
N VAL A 6 9.93 -21.07 -11.00
CA VAL A 6 8.55 -20.74 -10.66
C VAL A 6 8.56 -19.87 -9.42
N PHE A 7 7.92 -18.70 -9.50
CA PHE A 7 7.77 -17.80 -8.36
C PHE A 7 6.33 -17.80 -7.89
N ASN A 8 6.13 -17.84 -6.57
CA ASN A 8 4.82 -17.58 -5.98
C ASN A 8 4.60 -16.08 -5.87
N GLN A 9 3.48 -15.58 -6.38
CA GLN A 9 3.19 -14.15 -6.39
C GLN A 9 3.13 -13.55 -4.98
N LYS A 10 2.71 -14.34 -3.99
CA LYS A 10 2.67 -13.91 -2.57
C LYS A 10 4.05 -13.51 -2.05
N ASP A 11 5.11 -14.17 -2.54
CA ASP A 11 6.48 -13.92 -2.09
C ASP A 11 7.08 -12.67 -2.75
N LEU A 12 6.42 -12.12 -3.77
CA LEU A 12 6.85 -10.92 -4.49
C LEU A 12 6.06 -9.67 -4.06
N ILE A 13 5.14 -9.78 -3.10
CA ILE A 13 4.35 -8.66 -2.59
C ILE A 13 5.25 -7.70 -1.81
N LEU A 14 5.18 -6.42 -2.16
CA LEU A 14 5.88 -5.36 -1.45
C LEU A 14 5.17 -5.09 -0.12
N LYS A 15 5.90 -5.23 0.98
CA LYS A 15 5.40 -4.92 2.33
C LYS A 15 5.65 -3.45 2.65
N VAL A 16 4.61 -2.79 3.13
CA VAL A 16 4.68 -1.42 3.61
C VAL A 16 5.21 -1.44 5.04
N ASN A 17 6.15 -0.55 5.36
CA ASN A 17 6.68 -0.43 6.70
C ASN A 17 5.62 0.10 7.68
N GLU A 18 5.51 -0.52 8.85
CA GLU A 18 4.53 -0.12 9.88
C GLU A 18 5.09 0.90 10.89
N ASN A 19 6.41 1.17 10.87
CA ASN A 19 7.07 2.15 11.72
C ASN A 19 7.02 3.58 11.15
N TYR A 20 5.83 4.03 10.78
CA TYR A 20 5.60 5.42 10.38
C TYR A 20 5.35 6.33 11.60
N ASN A 21 5.52 7.64 11.40
CA ASN A 21 5.24 8.62 12.44
C ASN A 21 3.72 8.75 12.69
N ARG A 22 3.24 8.12 13.77
CA ARG A 22 1.82 8.16 14.19
C ARG A 22 1.33 9.53 14.62
N SER A 23 2.23 10.45 14.98
CA SER A 23 1.86 11.86 15.26
C SER A 23 1.46 12.59 13.98
N CYS A 24 2.02 12.20 12.82
CA CYS A 24 1.65 12.75 11.52
C CYS A 24 0.46 12.01 10.89
N LEU A 25 0.39 10.68 11.06
CA LEU A 25 -0.66 9.82 10.53
C LEU A 25 -1.30 9.02 11.67
N ASN A 26 -2.39 9.52 12.27
CA ASN A 26 -3.05 8.79 13.36
C ASN A 26 -4.19 7.92 12.81
N LEU A 27 -3.90 6.64 12.54
CA LEU A 27 -4.91 5.66 12.09
C LEU A 27 -5.81 5.15 13.21
N ASP A 28 -5.43 5.28 14.48
CA ASP A 28 -6.24 4.82 15.62
C ASP A 28 -7.59 5.55 15.67
N LYS A 29 -7.63 6.81 15.22
CA LYS A 29 -8.87 7.59 15.06
C LYS A 29 -9.86 6.97 14.05
N TRP A 30 -9.36 6.14 13.13
CA TRP A 30 -10.13 5.51 12.07
C TRP A 30 -10.51 4.06 12.39
N GLU A 31 -10.04 3.52 13.52
CA GLU A 31 -10.19 2.10 13.83
C GLU A 31 -11.66 1.67 13.87
N ARG A 32 -12.49 2.42 14.60
CA ARG A 32 -13.94 2.14 14.68
C ARG A 32 -14.64 2.22 13.31
N PHE A 33 -14.23 3.17 12.46
CA PHE A 33 -14.77 3.28 11.10
C PHE A 33 -14.41 2.04 10.28
N LEU A 34 -13.15 1.61 10.35
CA LEU A 34 -12.68 0.42 9.64
C LEU A 34 -13.33 -0.87 10.16
N ASP A 35 -13.55 -0.98 11.47
CA ASP A 35 -14.24 -2.12 12.09
C ASP A 35 -15.68 -2.26 11.59
N ILE A 36 -16.43 -1.16 11.56
CA ILE A 36 -17.80 -1.17 11.06
C ILE A 36 -17.83 -1.45 9.55
N LEU A 37 -16.91 -0.84 8.79
CA LEU A 37 -16.88 -0.94 7.33
C LEU A 37 -16.49 -2.35 6.84
N CYS A 38 -15.48 -2.95 7.47
CA CYS A 38 -14.93 -4.24 7.06
C CYS A 38 -15.62 -5.42 7.77
N GLY A 39 -16.15 -5.17 8.98
CA GLY A 39 -16.70 -6.21 9.86
C GLY A 39 -15.60 -7.20 10.26
N ASP A 40 -15.86 -8.47 9.98
CA ASP A 40 -14.96 -9.61 10.20
C ASP A 40 -13.84 -9.74 9.16
N ARG A 41 -13.85 -8.92 8.09
CA ARG A 41 -12.88 -9.01 6.98
C ARG A 41 -11.59 -8.29 7.32
N VAL A 42 -10.78 -8.92 8.17
CA VAL A 42 -9.48 -8.39 8.60
C VAL A 42 -8.58 -8.02 7.41
N TYR A 43 -8.56 -8.83 6.36
CA TYR A 43 -7.74 -8.57 5.17
C TYR A 43 -8.09 -7.24 4.47
N GLN A 44 -9.36 -6.81 4.45
CA GLN A 44 -9.75 -5.52 3.87
C GLN A 44 -9.22 -4.38 4.71
N LYS A 45 -9.33 -4.50 6.03
CA LYS A 45 -8.82 -3.52 6.98
C LYS A 45 -7.30 -3.36 6.85
N GLU A 46 -6.57 -4.47 6.78
CA GLU A 46 -5.10 -4.45 6.60
C GLU A 46 -4.69 -3.87 5.24
N ALA A 47 -5.42 -4.19 4.16
CA ALA A 47 -5.19 -3.61 2.84
C ALA A 47 -5.41 -2.09 2.84
N ILE A 48 -6.49 -1.61 3.48
CA ILE A 48 -6.77 -0.17 3.62
C ILE A 48 -5.67 0.52 4.41
N LYS A 49 -5.30 -0.01 5.58
CA LYS A 49 -4.24 0.55 6.43
C LYS A 49 -2.92 0.63 5.67
N SER A 50 -2.48 -0.47 5.07
CA SER A 50 -1.24 -0.52 4.28
C SER A 50 -1.23 0.50 3.15
N ALA A 51 -2.33 0.60 2.39
CA ALA A 51 -2.45 1.56 1.30
C ALA A 51 -2.41 3.01 1.79
N VAL A 52 -3.11 3.33 2.89
CA VAL A 52 -3.11 4.69 3.47
C VAL A 52 -1.73 5.05 4.02
N VAL A 53 -1.04 4.12 4.69
CA VAL A 53 0.34 4.33 5.16
C VAL A 53 1.26 4.59 3.98
N TYR A 54 1.24 3.74 2.95
CA TYR A 54 2.07 3.94 1.77
C TYR A 54 1.85 5.31 1.11
N LEU A 55 0.59 5.73 0.96
CA LEU A 55 0.24 6.95 0.25
C LEU A 55 0.33 8.25 1.06
N ALA A 56 0.29 8.18 2.41
CA ALA A 56 0.11 9.37 3.25
C ALA A 56 1.06 9.47 4.45
N SER A 57 1.86 8.45 4.76
CA SER A 57 2.81 8.50 5.88
C SER A 57 3.99 9.46 5.65
N GLY A 58 4.30 9.76 4.40
CA GLY A 58 5.51 10.50 4.01
C GLY A 58 6.79 9.66 4.06
N MET A 59 6.72 8.35 4.34
CA MET A 59 7.90 7.46 4.32
C MET A 59 8.40 7.18 2.89
N TYR A 60 7.50 7.25 1.92
CA TYR A 60 7.77 6.97 0.52
C TYR A 60 7.41 8.19 -0.31
N ASN A 61 8.30 8.54 -1.24
CA ASN A 61 8.06 9.55 -2.26
C ASN A 61 7.69 8.90 -3.60
N SER A 62 8.10 7.65 -3.80
CA SER A 62 7.95 6.93 -5.06
C SER A 62 7.79 5.42 -4.88
N LEU A 63 7.29 4.74 -5.93
CA LEU A 63 7.30 3.29 -6.01
C LEU A 63 8.72 2.72 -5.96
N ALA A 64 9.72 3.44 -6.48
CA ALA A 64 11.11 3.01 -6.42
C ALA A 64 11.63 2.90 -4.98
N ASP A 65 11.14 3.73 -4.06
CA ASP A 65 11.57 3.75 -2.66
C ASP A 65 11.16 2.46 -1.95
N ILE A 66 9.88 2.10 -2.03
CA ILE A 66 9.36 0.87 -1.40
C ILE A 66 9.92 -0.39 -2.06
N VAL A 67 10.17 -0.34 -3.38
CA VAL A 67 10.84 -1.42 -4.11
C VAL A 67 12.27 -1.61 -3.62
N GLU A 68 13.02 -0.53 -3.41
CA GLU A 68 14.38 -0.60 -2.90
C GLU A 68 14.43 -1.15 -1.47
N GLU A 69 13.52 -0.70 -0.61
CA GLU A 69 13.40 -1.24 0.76
C GLU A 69 13.08 -2.74 0.74
N ASN A 70 12.11 -3.17 -0.05
CA ASN A 70 11.69 -4.58 -0.11
C ASN A 70 12.74 -5.47 -0.79
N TYR A 71 13.41 -4.98 -1.84
CA TYR A 71 14.44 -5.74 -2.53
C TYR A 71 15.60 -6.10 -1.60
N ARG A 72 16.01 -5.18 -0.72
CA ARG A 72 17.06 -5.43 0.28
C ARG A 72 16.66 -6.48 1.32
N ASN A 73 15.37 -6.64 1.56
CA ASN A 73 14.83 -7.46 2.64
C ASN A 73 14.14 -8.76 2.15
N ASN A 74 14.04 -9.00 0.84
CA ASN A 74 13.31 -10.12 0.26
C ASN A 74 14.18 -10.88 -0.75
N SER A 75 14.60 -12.10 -0.37
CA SER A 75 15.42 -12.98 -1.20
C SER A 75 14.73 -13.43 -2.49
N GLU A 76 13.40 -13.53 -2.52
CA GLU A 76 12.67 -13.93 -3.73
C GLU A 76 12.67 -12.82 -4.78
N LEU A 77 12.63 -11.55 -4.35
CA LEU A 77 12.82 -10.41 -5.25
C LEU A 77 14.22 -10.40 -5.87
N MET A 78 15.26 -10.73 -5.09
CA MET A 78 16.65 -10.84 -5.58
C MET A 78 16.87 -12.03 -6.53
N LYS A 79 16.13 -13.13 -6.34
CA LYS A 79 16.14 -14.25 -7.27
C LYS A 79 15.46 -13.90 -8.60
N LYS A 80 14.39 -13.10 -8.55
CA LYS A 80 13.64 -12.67 -9.75
C LYS A 80 14.36 -11.59 -10.54
N TYR A 81 14.96 -10.62 -9.83
CA TYR A 81 15.69 -9.51 -10.43
C TYR A 81 17.12 -9.53 -9.90
N LEU A 82 18.10 -9.84 -10.75
CA LEU A 82 19.50 -9.99 -10.36
C LEU A 82 20.10 -8.69 -9.77
N LYS A 83 19.61 -7.54 -10.24
CA LYS A 83 20.01 -6.22 -9.76
C LYS A 83 18.79 -5.38 -9.46
N LEU A 84 18.91 -4.51 -8.44
CA LEU A 84 17.87 -3.53 -8.11
C LEU A 84 17.54 -2.63 -9.31
N ASP A 85 18.54 -2.26 -10.12
CA ASP A 85 18.35 -1.47 -11.33
C ASP A 85 17.48 -2.18 -12.37
N ASP A 86 17.64 -3.50 -12.52
CA ASP A 86 16.83 -4.28 -13.45
C ASP A 86 15.38 -4.33 -12.96
N TYR A 87 15.18 -4.46 -11.65
CA TYR A 87 13.84 -4.34 -11.06
C TYR A 87 13.25 -2.95 -11.31
N LYS A 88 13.96 -1.87 -10.96
CA LYS A 88 13.50 -0.48 -11.16
C LYS A 88 13.20 -0.16 -12.63
N LYS A 89 13.96 -0.71 -13.59
CA LYS A 89 13.72 -0.55 -15.04
C LYS A 89 12.45 -1.25 -15.52
N SER A 90 12.05 -2.35 -14.88
CA SER A 90 10.81 -3.06 -15.22
C SER A 90 9.53 -2.33 -14.76
N LEU A 91 9.66 -1.33 -13.87
CA LEU A 91 8.54 -0.56 -13.35
C LEU A 91 8.13 0.54 -14.35
N GLN A 92 6.84 0.61 -14.68
CA GLN A 92 6.31 1.62 -15.61
C GLN A 92 6.24 3.03 -15.00
N ILE A 93 5.88 3.15 -13.71
CA ILE A 93 5.66 4.43 -13.02
C ILE A 93 6.48 4.44 -11.71
N LYS A 94 7.80 4.36 -11.85
CA LYS A 94 8.71 4.24 -10.70
C LYS A 94 8.82 5.51 -9.86
N ASP A 95 8.70 6.68 -10.49
CA ASP A 95 8.96 8.00 -9.87
C ASP A 95 7.71 8.66 -9.28
N LYS A 96 6.62 7.89 -9.08
CA LYS A 96 5.38 8.37 -8.42
C LYS A 96 4.94 7.39 -7.35
N LEU A 97 4.16 7.87 -6.38
CA LEU A 97 3.40 7.02 -5.48
C LEU A 97 2.29 6.29 -6.27
N PHE A 98 2.60 5.06 -6.65
CA PHE A 98 1.73 4.15 -7.37
C PHE A 98 1.82 2.76 -6.74
N ALA A 99 0.70 2.06 -6.63
CA ALA A 99 0.65 0.67 -6.17
C ALA A 99 -0.60 -0.01 -6.75
N ASN A 100 -0.50 -1.32 -6.95
CA ASN A 100 -1.64 -2.17 -7.25
C ASN A 100 -2.04 -2.93 -5.99
N ILE A 101 -3.34 -3.05 -5.76
CA ILE A 101 -3.89 -3.85 -4.65
C ILE A 101 -4.61 -5.03 -5.29
N ASP A 102 -4.02 -6.21 -5.14
CA ASP A 102 -4.61 -7.46 -5.63
C ASP A 102 -5.48 -8.08 -4.54
N LEU A 103 -6.77 -8.23 -4.83
CA LEU A 103 -7.79 -8.83 -3.97
C LEU A 103 -8.60 -9.86 -4.78
N ALA A 104 -9.14 -10.88 -4.14
CA ALA A 104 -9.84 -11.96 -4.85
C ALA A 104 -11.16 -11.47 -5.48
N THR A 105 -11.48 -11.94 -6.68
CA THR A 105 -12.71 -11.58 -7.40
C THR A 105 -13.95 -11.96 -6.58
N GLY A 106 -14.85 -10.99 -6.34
CA GLY A 106 -16.02 -11.15 -5.46
C GLY A 106 -15.83 -10.55 -4.06
N GLU A 107 -14.60 -10.19 -3.69
CA GLU A 107 -14.36 -9.31 -2.56
C GLU A 107 -14.86 -7.90 -2.90
N ARG A 108 -15.33 -7.18 -1.87
CA ARG A 108 -15.81 -5.81 -2.02
C ARG A 108 -14.64 -4.84 -2.18
N VAL A 109 -13.86 -4.98 -3.26
CA VAL A 109 -12.70 -4.14 -3.61
C VAL A 109 -13.09 -2.66 -3.63
N ILE A 110 -14.33 -2.35 -4.01
CA ILE A 110 -14.89 -1.00 -3.93
C ILE A 110 -14.88 -0.41 -2.52
N ILE A 111 -15.03 -1.23 -1.48
CA ILE A 111 -14.92 -0.79 -0.08
C ILE A 111 -13.49 -0.38 0.24
N VAL A 112 -12.51 -1.20 -0.14
CA VAL A 112 -11.08 -0.89 0.08
C VAL A 112 -10.69 0.38 -0.66
N MET A 113 -11.01 0.47 -1.95
CA MET A 113 -10.71 1.64 -2.76
C MET A 113 -11.44 2.90 -2.24
N GLY A 114 -12.71 2.76 -1.87
CA GLY A 114 -13.51 3.85 -1.29
C GLY A 114 -12.92 4.37 0.02
N ALA A 115 -12.57 3.47 0.94
CA ALA A 115 -11.97 3.82 2.22
C ALA A 115 -10.63 4.53 2.06
N VAL A 116 -9.75 4.01 1.19
CA VAL A 116 -8.45 4.65 0.89
C VAL A 116 -8.65 6.07 0.36
N ASN A 117 -9.59 6.28 -0.57
CA ASN A 117 -9.89 7.60 -1.13
C ASN A 117 -10.49 8.57 -0.10
N VAL A 118 -11.27 8.08 0.86
CA VAL A 118 -11.85 8.89 1.95
C VAL A 118 -10.80 9.25 2.99
N MET A 119 -9.94 8.30 3.35
CA MET A 119 -8.95 8.46 4.42
C MET A 119 -7.75 9.27 3.98
N LYS A 120 -7.13 8.94 2.83
CA LYS A 120 -5.86 9.54 2.38
C LYS A 120 -5.87 11.08 2.42
N PRO A 121 -6.88 11.79 1.87
CA PRO A 121 -6.89 13.25 1.89
C PRO A 121 -7.08 13.85 3.29
N ARG A 122 -7.81 13.16 4.17
CA ARG A 122 -8.08 13.61 5.54
C ARG A 122 -6.86 13.43 6.44
N VAL A 123 -6.15 12.31 6.30
CA VAL A 123 -4.97 12.04 7.12
C VAL A 123 -3.74 12.81 6.65
N SER A 124 -3.63 13.11 5.35
CA SER A 124 -2.57 13.96 4.81
C SER A 124 -2.79 15.47 5.04
N GLY A 125 -3.93 15.85 5.65
CA GLY A 125 -4.30 17.26 5.83
C GLY A 125 -4.69 18.00 4.54
N THR A 126 -4.73 17.33 3.39
CA THR A 126 -5.14 17.89 2.09
C THR A 126 -6.59 18.40 2.14
N LEU A 127 -7.43 17.79 3.00
CA LEU A 127 -8.85 18.08 3.15
C LEU A 127 -9.17 18.64 4.55
N ASN A 128 -8.43 19.67 4.98
CA ASN A 128 -8.71 20.38 6.24
C ASN A 128 -9.68 21.58 6.08
N LYS A 129 -10.13 21.91 4.86
CA LYS A 129 -10.82 23.19 4.58
C LYS A 129 -12.28 23.12 4.08
N TYR A 130 -12.83 21.95 3.76
CA TYR A 130 -14.10 21.86 3.03
C TYR A 130 -15.21 21.00 3.67
N ILE A 131 -15.14 20.69 4.97
CA ILE A 131 -16.25 20.04 5.72
C ILE A 131 -17.02 21.09 6.55
N LEU A 132 -17.16 22.32 6.03
CA LEU A 132 -18.17 23.27 6.54
C LEU A 132 -19.45 23.29 5.68
N CYS A 133 -19.50 22.56 4.56
CA CYS A 133 -20.60 22.63 3.61
C CYS A 133 -21.05 21.25 3.09
N ILE A 134 -21.29 20.31 4.00
CA ILE A 134 -22.31 19.28 3.76
C ILE A 134 -23.11 19.19 5.06
N ALA A 135 -24.03 20.14 5.21
CA ALA A 135 -25.17 20.09 6.11
C ALA A 135 -26.42 20.04 5.24
#